data_AF-A0A2X2BK97-F1
#
_entry.id   AF-A0A2X2BK97-F1
#
_cell.length_a   1.000
_cell.length_b   1.000
_cell.length_c   1.000
_cell.angle_alpha   90.00
_cell.angle_beta   90.00
_cell.angle_gamma   90.00
#
_symmetry.space_group_name_H-M   'P 1'
#
loop_
_entity.id
_entity.type
_entity.pdbx_description
1 polymer ?
#
loop_
_entity_poly.entity_id
_entity_poly.type
_entity_poly.pdbx_seq_one_letter_code
_entity_poly.pdbx_strand_id
1 'polypeptide(L)' 'MRLIFVNSPNVFNVFIDNDQLTVRLWKDGDNTYHLKGMWVDDEWQLITGNNLNPRAWGLDLENAILIHDPHHELHETTP' A
#
# COMPACT_ATOMS: atom_id res chain seq x y z
N MET A 1 -3.90 -5.66 -1.02
CA MET A 1 -3.47 -4.34 -1.52
C MET A 1 -3.97 -3.22 -0.60
N ARG A 2 -3.08 -2.46 0.04
CA ARG A 2 -3.39 -1.29 0.87
C ARG A 2 -2.63 -0.07 0.31
N LEU A 3 -3.32 0.84 -0.38
CA LEU A 3 -2.82 2.19 -0.66
C LEU A 3 -3.98 3.18 -0.85
N ILE A 4 -3.77 4.40 -0.37
CA ILE A 4 -4.70 5.54 -0.25
C ILE A 4 -4.52 6.50 -1.43
N PHE A 5 -5.60 7.11 -1.93
CA PHE A 5 -5.83 8.56 -2.17
C PHE A 5 -7.12 8.68 -3.01
N VAL A 6 -8.23 9.11 -2.38
CA VAL A 6 -9.48 9.36 -3.09
C VAL A 6 -9.54 10.86 -3.42
N ASN A 7 -9.29 11.20 -4.67
CA ASN A 7 -9.89 12.36 -5.29
C ASN A 7 -10.49 11.91 -6.63
N SER A 8 -11.76 12.26 -6.82
CA SER A 8 -12.64 12.07 -7.99
C SER A 8 -13.63 10.87 -8.00
N PRO A 9 -14.81 11.06 -8.63
CA PRO A 9 -16.08 10.54 -8.16
C PRO A 9 -16.48 9.22 -8.84
N ASN A 10 -17.38 8.50 -8.16
CA ASN A 10 -18.21 7.37 -8.64
C ASN A 10 -17.55 6.04 -9.02
N VAL A 11 -16.31 5.99 -9.52
CA VAL A 11 -15.74 4.70 -9.99
C VAL A 11 -15.42 3.73 -8.85
N PHE A 12 -14.94 4.25 -7.72
CA PHE A 12 -14.55 3.41 -6.58
C PHE A 12 -15.73 3.05 -5.67
N ASN A 13 -16.83 3.79 -5.73
CA ASN A 13 -17.97 3.60 -4.83
C ASN A 13 -18.53 2.18 -4.94
N VAL A 14 -18.66 1.63 -6.15
CA VAL A 14 -19.15 0.25 -6.34
C VAL A 14 -18.28 -0.77 -5.62
N PHE A 15 -16.96 -0.59 -5.59
CA PHE A 15 -16.05 -1.51 -4.90
C PHE A 15 -16.04 -1.29 -3.38
N ILE A 16 -16.25 -0.06 -2.94
CA ILE A 16 -16.39 0.27 -1.51
C ILE A 16 -17.71 -0.33 -0.99
N ASP A 17 -18.81 -0.07 -1.69
CA ASP A 17 -20.16 -0.52 -1.31
C ASP A 17 -20.29 -2.05 -1.33
N ASN A 18 -19.49 -2.74 -2.15
CA ASN A 18 -19.44 -4.20 -2.22
C ASN A 18 -18.35 -4.83 -1.33
N ASP A 19 -17.71 -4.07 -0.43
CA ASP A 19 -16.62 -4.53 0.45
C ASP A 19 -15.37 -5.10 -0.26
N GLN A 20 -15.21 -4.78 -1.54
CA GLN A 20 -14.06 -5.22 -2.35
C GLN A 20 -12.87 -4.24 -2.25
N LEU A 21 -13.11 -3.01 -1.80
CA LEU A 21 -12.09 -1.98 -1.60
C LEU A 21 -12.23 -1.36 -0.21
N THR A 22 -11.25 -1.62 0.65
CA THR A 22 -11.13 -0.91 1.92
C THR A 22 -10.18 0.27 1.79
N VAL A 23 -10.69 1.49 2.01
CA VAL A 23 -9.88 2.72 2.11
C VAL A 23 -9.76 3.11 3.59
N ARG A 24 -8.55 3.41 4.05
CA ARG A 24 -8.28 3.85 5.43
C ARG A 24 -7.60 5.20 5.41
N LEU A 25 -7.99 6.11 6.29
CA LEU A 25 -7.31 7.38 6.49
C LEU A 25 -6.51 7.31 7.80
N TRP A 26 -5.27 7.78 7.76
CA TRP A 26 -4.42 7.88 8.93
C TRP A 26 -4.42 9.32 9.45
N LYS A 27 -4.51 9.49 10.78
CA LYS A 27 -4.41 10.79 11.46
C LYS A 27 -3.90 10.58 12.88
N ASP A 28 -2.86 11.32 13.25
CA ASP A 28 -2.34 11.39 14.61
C ASP A 28 -1.85 12.82 14.89
N GLY A 29 -2.58 13.57 15.74
CA GLY A 29 -2.24 14.96 16.08
C GLY A 29 -1.90 15.80 14.85
N ASP A 30 -0.75 16.49 14.89
CA ASP A 30 -0.20 17.26 13.76
C ASP A 30 0.86 16.49 12.95
N ASN A 31 1.05 15.20 13.21
CA ASN A 31 2.02 14.38 12.52
C ASN A 31 1.60 14.14 11.05
N THR A 32 2.60 13.93 10.18
CA THR A 32 2.41 13.67 8.75
C THR A 32 2.54 12.19 8.42
N TYR A 33 1.92 11.75 7.31
CA TYR A 33 1.95 10.37 6.85
C TYR A 33 2.84 10.21 5.62
N HIS A 34 3.77 9.26 5.64
CA HIS A 34 4.77 9.11 4.57
C HIS A 34 5.18 7.66 4.27
N LEU A 35 4.28 6.69 4.54
CA LEU A 35 4.51 5.28 4.22
C LEU A 35 4.31 5.01 2.73
N LYS A 36 5.21 4.21 2.15
CA LYS A 36 5.08 3.64 0.80
C LYS A 36 5.49 2.18 0.84
N GLY A 37 4.73 1.36 0.14
CA GLY A 37 4.94 -0.06 0.05
C GLY A 37 3.68 -0.75 -0.45
N MET A 38 3.82 -2.02 -0.77
CA MET A 38 2.72 -2.84 -1.25
C MET A 38 2.80 -4.23 -0.62
N TRP A 39 1.64 -4.73 -0.20
CA TRP A 39 1.45 -6.11 0.21
C TRP A 39 0.49 -6.76 -0.77
N VAL A 40 0.90 -7.89 -1.32
CA VAL A 40 0.09 -8.76 -2.16
C VAL A 40 -0.06 -10.07 -1.41
N ASP A 41 -1.30 -10.35 -1.02
CA ASP A 41 -1.66 -11.45 -0.12
C ASP A 41 -0.75 -11.48 1.12
N ASP A 42 -0.31 -12.65 1.54
CA ASP A 42 0.59 -12.84 2.69
C ASP A 42 2.01 -13.28 2.28
N GLU A 43 2.32 -13.33 0.98
CA GLU A 43 3.58 -13.87 0.47
C GLU A 43 4.55 -12.81 -0.07
N TRP A 44 4.03 -11.65 -0.52
CA TRP A 44 4.85 -10.66 -1.22
C TRP A 44 4.74 -9.28 -0.60
N GLN A 45 5.91 -8.71 -0.31
CA GLN A 45 6.02 -7.41 0.34
C GLN A 45 7.04 -6.56 -0.41
N LEU A 46 6.60 -5.40 -0.89
CA LEU A 46 7.44 -4.43 -1.57
C LEU A 46 7.67 -3.24 -0.64
N ILE A 47 8.92 -3.04 -0.22
CA ILE A 47 9.37 -1.85 0.49
C ILE A 47 10.12 -0.99 -0.52
N THR A 48 9.65 0.23 -0.78
CA THR A 48 10.20 1.08 -1.85
C THR A 48 10.15 2.56 -1.52
N GLY A 49 11.09 3.33 -2.07
CA GLY A 49 11.02 4.79 -2.11
C GLY A 49 9.94 5.34 -3.04
N ASN A 50 9.42 4.50 -3.94
CA ASN A 50 8.49 4.89 -5.00
C ASN A 50 7.17 5.36 -4.41
N ASN A 51 6.77 6.59 -4.77
CA ASN A 51 5.52 7.21 -4.29
C ASN A 51 4.26 6.71 -5.00
N LEU A 52 4.39 5.72 -5.89
CA LEU A 52 3.32 5.11 -6.67
C LEU A 52 2.48 6.17 -7.41
N ASN A 53 3.17 7.14 -8.01
CA ASN A 53 2.57 8.17 -8.85
C ASN A 53 3.32 8.30 -10.19
N PRO A 54 2.70 8.90 -11.23
CA PRO A 54 3.30 8.95 -12.58
C PRO A 54 4.72 9.51 -12.66
N ARG A 55 5.09 10.45 -11.76
CA ARG A 55 6.44 11.00 -11.68
C ARG A 55 7.46 9.92 -11.29
N ALA A 56 7.13 9.10 -10.29
CA ALA A 56 7.97 8.00 -9.84
C ALA A 56 8.16 6.90 -10.91
N TRP A 57 7.22 6.77 -11.85
CA TRP A 57 7.35 5.83 -12.98
C TRP A 57 8.19 6.34 -14.15
N GLY A 58 8.27 7.67 -14.33
CA GLY A 58 8.84 8.24 -15.55
C GLY A 58 10.11 9.08 -15.37
N LEU A 59 10.36 9.59 -14.15
CA LEU A 59 11.36 10.63 -13.93
C LEU A 59 12.28 10.36 -12.73
N ASP A 60 11.76 9.74 -11.67
CA ASP A 60 12.52 9.56 -10.44
C ASP A 60 13.45 8.35 -10.52
N LEU A 61 14.62 8.46 -9.90
CA LEU A 61 15.47 7.31 -9.62
C LEU A 61 14.96 6.65 -8.34
N GLU A 62 14.44 5.44 -8.48
CA GLU A 62 13.79 4.70 -7.40
C GLU A 62 14.55 3.42 -7.06
N ASN A 63 14.40 2.97 -5.81
CA ASN A 63 14.89 1.68 -5.35
C ASN A 63 13.79 0.91 -4.61
N ALA A 64 13.95 -0.41 -4.52
CA ALA A 64 13.03 -1.25 -3.78
C ALA A 64 13.71 -2.51 -3.24
N ILE A 65 13.13 -3.07 -2.17
CA ILE A 65 13.37 -4.41 -1.67
C ILE A 65 12.05 -5.17 -1.87
N LEU A 66 12.12 -6.27 -2.61
CA LEU A 66 11.02 -7.21 -2.77
C LEU A 66 11.29 -8.43 -1.89
N ILE A 67 10.39 -8.68 -0.96
CA ILE A 67 10.41 -9.83 -0.06
C ILE A 67 9.41 -10.85 -0.61
N HIS A 68 9.87 -12.09 -0.73
CA HIS A 68 9.05 -13.26 -1.04
C HIS A 68 9.12 -14.21 0.14
N ASP A 69 8.00 -14.40 0.82
CA ASP A 69 7.86 -15.24 2.01
C ASP A 69 6.81 -16.34 1.80
N PRO A 70 7.07 -17.33 0.93
CA PRO A 70 6.11 -18.39 0.61
C PRO A 70 5.85 -19.36 1.78
N HIS A 71 6.61 -19.23 2.87
CA HIS A 71 6.50 -20.07 4.05
C HIS A 71 6.02 -19.29 5.28
N HIS A 72 5.69 -18.01 5.11
CA HIS A 72 5.22 -17.11 6.15
C HIS A 72 6.14 -17.06 7.39
N GLU A 73 7.46 -17.17 7.19
CA GLU A 73 8.46 -17.20 8.27
C GLU A 73 8.66 -15.83 8.92
N LEU A 74 8.24 -14.75 8.26
CA LEU A 74 8.34 -13.39 8.78
C LEU A 74 7.12 -12.97 9.61
N HIS A 75 6.08 -13.80 9.66
CA HIS A 75 4.90 -13.53 10.47
C HIS A 75 5.19 -13.78 11.95
N GLU A 76 4.58 -12.97 12.81
CA GLU A 76 4.65 -13.18 14.25
C GLU A 76 4.02 -14.54 14.59
N THR A 77 4.80 -15.42 15.21
CA THR A 77 4.29 -16.67 15.77
C THR A 77 3.60 -16.33 17.08
N THR A 78 2.36 -15.87 16.99
CA THR A 78 1.51 -15.75 18.18
C THR A 78 1.23 -17.18 18.70
N PRO A 79 1.47 -17.49 19.98
CA PRO A 79 1.07 -18.76 20.57
C PRO A 79 -0.44 -19.01 20.51
#